data_AF-A0A6N6P5D5-F1
#
_entry.id   AF-A0A6N6P5D5-F1
#
_cell.length_a   1.000
_cell.length_b   1.000
_cell.length_c   1.000
_cell.angle_alpha   90.00
_cell.angle_beta   90.00
_cell.angle_gamma   90.00
#
_symmetry.space_group_name_H-M   'P 1'
#
loop_
_entity.id
_entity.type
_entity.pdbx_description
1 polymer ?
#
loop_
_entity_poly.entity_id
_entity_poly.type
_entity_poly.pdbx_seq_one_letter_code
_entity_poly.pdbx_strand_id
1 'polypeptide(L)' 'MKALSNLCFVLGLASVLASIAIWYYAGGKDVSFEVRTHGELFGIFVGLWAPTFLILSNRIARYVEER' A
#
# COMPACT_ATOMS: atom_id res chain seq x y z
N MET A 1 21.54 6.77 0.33
CA MET A 1 20.14 7.01 0.79
C MET A 1 19.10 7.09 -0.34
N LYS A 2 19.48 7.25 -1.62
CA LYS A 2 18.54 7.16 -2.77
C LYS A 2 17.79 5.81 -2.88
N ALA A 3 18.44 4.70 -2.50
CA ALA A 3 17.82 3.38 -2.45
C ALA A 3 16.59 3.31 -1.53
N LEU A 4 16.59 4.05 -0.41
CA LEU A 4 15.46 4.07 0.53
C LEU A 4 14.25 4.82 -0.04
N SER A 5 14.50 5.90 -0.78
CA SER A 5 13.44 6.64 -1.49
C SER A 5 12.82 5.77 -2.58
N ASN A 6 13.64 5.12 -3.43
CA ASN A 6 13.14 4.21 -4.45
C ASN A 6 12.38 3.01 -3.85
N LEU A 7 12.86 2.48 -2.73
CA LEU A 7 12.17 1.40 -2.00
C LEU A 7 10.80 1.85 -1.51
N CYS A 8 10.68 3.02 -0.89
CA CYS A 8 9.38 3.56 -0.47
C CYS A 8 8.46 3.79 -1.67
N PHE A 9 8.98 4.27 -2.80
CA PHE A 9 8.18 4.45 -4.01
C PHE A 9 7.60 3.13 -4.54
N VAL A 10 8.44 2.10 -4.64
CA VAL A 10 8.03 0.75 -5.07
C VAL A 10 7.06 0.13 -4.07
N LEU A 11 7.28 0.29 -2.76
CA LEU A 11 6.38 -0.18 -1.72
C LEU A 11 5.01 0.51 -1.77
N GLY A 12 4.96 1.79 -2.13
CA GLY A 12 3.71 2.51 -2.36
C GLY A 12 2.90 1.91 -3.51
N LEU A 13 3.55 1.62 -4.64
CA LEU A 13 2.91 0.95 -5.78
C LEU A 13 2.50 -0.49 -5.46
N ALA A 14 3.36 -1.24 -4.75
CA ALA A 14 3.07 -2.60 -4.31
C ALA A 14 1.89 -2.66 -3.34
N SER A 15 1.72 -1.67 -2.47
CA SER A 15 0.57 -1.54 -1.56
C SER A 15 -0.76 -1.45 -2.32
N VAL A 16 -0.81 -0.72 -3.44
CA VAL A 16 -2.01 -0.63 -4.29
C VAL A 16 -2.34 -1.99 -4.89
N LEU A 17 -1.34 -2.68 -5.47
CA LEU A 17 -1.54 -4.01 -6.05
C LEU A 17 -1.96 -5.04 -4.99
N ALA A 18 -1.35 -4.98 -3.81
CA ALA A 18 -1.70 -5.85 -2.68
C ALA A 18 -3.14 -5.59 -2.20
N SER A 19 -3.58 -4.33 -2.11
CA SER A 19 -4.95 -3.97 -1.75
C SER A 19 -5.97 -4.57 -2.71
N ILE A 20 -5.74 -4.45 -4.03
CA ILE A 20 -6.60 -5.02 -5.06
C ILE A 20 -6.61 -6.55 -4.99
N ALA A 21 -5.45 -7.17 -4.78
CA ALA A 21 -5.34 -8.61 -4.64
C ALA A 21 -6.12 -9.12 -3.41
N ILE A 22 -5.96 -8.48 -2.25
CA ILE A 22 -6.68 -8.82 -1.01
C ILE A 22 -8.18 -8.71 -1.23
N TRP A 23 -8.65 -7.61 -1.82
CA TRP A 23 -10.06 -7.45 -2.14
C TRP A 23 -10.55 -8.56 -3.08
N TYR A 24 -9.79 -8.86 -4.14
CA TYR A 24 -10.17 -9.91 -5.09
C TYR A 24 -10.23 -11.30 -4.43
N TYR A 25 -9.29 -11.66 -3.56
CA TYR A 25 -9.23 -12.99 -2.96
C TYR A 25 -10.10 -13.17 -1.72
N ALA A 26 -10.17 -12.17 -0.83
CA ALA A 26 -10.84 -12.27 0.47
C ALA A 26 -12.12 -11.41 0.60
N GLY A 27 -12.25 -10.33 -0.18
CA GLY A 27 -13.42 -9.46 -0.17
C GLY A 27 -14.46 -9.80 -1.26
N GLY A 28 -14.05 -10.40 -2.37
CA GLY A 28 -14.92 -10.61 -3.52
C GLY A 28 -15.52 -12.02 -3.65
N LYS A 29 -14.92 -13.04 -3.01
CA LYS A 29 -15.24 -14.45 -3.28
C LYS A 29 -15.80 -15.24 -2.09
N ASP A 30 -15.73 -14.70 -0.87
CA ASP A 30 -16.18 -15.41 0.32
C ASP A 30 -17.70 -15.41 0.48
N VAL A 31 -18.24 -16.56 0.87
CA VAL A 31 -19.69 -16.82 0.97
C VAL A 31 -20.28 -16.31 2.29
N SER A 32 -19.45 -16.20 3.34
CA SER A 32 -19.87 -15.71 4.65
C SER A 32 -19.64 -14.21 4.79
N PHE A 33 -20.68 -13.47 5.20
CA PHE A 33 -20.69 -12.01 5.32
C PHE A 33 -19.57 -11.47 6.23
N GLU A 34 -19.27 -12.15 7.33
CA GLU A 34 -18.24 -11.74 8.30
C GLU A 34 -16.83 -11.76 7.70
N VAL A 35 -16.48 -12.84 7.00
CA VAL A 35 -15.15 -13.02 6.38
C VAL A 35 -14.95 -12.01 5.27
N ARG A 36 -16.01 -11.80 4.46
CA ARG A 36 -16.01 -10.83 3.37
C ARG A 36 -15.73 -9.41 3.86
N THR A 37 -16.47 -8.98 4.90
CA THR A 37 -16.32 -7.63 5.48
C THR A 37 -14.92 -7.43 6.03
N HIS A 38 -14.33 -8.44 6.67
CA HIS A 38 -12.96 -8.39 7.18
C HIS A 38 -11.93 -8.23 6.04
N GLY A 39 -12.10 -8.97 4.94
CA GLY A 39 -11.25 -8.90 3.76
C GLY A 39 -11.32 -7.54 3.05
N GLU A 40 -12.53 -6.97 2.93
CA GLU A 40 -12.74 -5.64 2.34
C GLU A 40 -12.07 -4.53 3.16
N LEU A 41 -12.23 -4.55 4.49
CA LEU A 41 -11.60 -3.58 5.40
C LEU A 41 -10.08 -3.70 5.39
N PHE A 42 -9.55 -4.93 5.37
CA PHE A 42 -8.12 -5.15 5.30
C PHE A 42 -7.53 -4.65 3.96
N GLY A 43 -8.24 -4.89 2.86
CA GLY A 43 -7.87 -4.35 1.54
C GLY A 43 -7.79 -2.82 1.55
N ILE A 44 -8.79 -2.14 2.11
CA ILE A 44 -8.79 -0.67 2.24
C ILE A 44 -7.62 -0.18 3.11
N PHE A 45 -7.38 -0.84 4.25
CA PHE A 45 -6.29 -0.49 5.15
C PHE A 45 -4.92 -0.57 4.45
N VAL A 46 -4.65 -1.64 3.70
CA VAL A 46 -3.41 -1.81 2.91
C VAL A 46 -3.32 -0.80 1.77
N GLY A 47 -4.45 -0.46 1.14
CA GLY A 47 -4.50 0.57 0.09
C GLY A 47 -4.15 1.97 0.62
N LEU A 48 -4.48 2.25 1.89
CA LEU A 48 -4.17 3.51 2.54
C LEU A 48 -2.67 3.71 2.81
N TRP A 49 -1.85 2.66 2.72
CA TRP A 49 -0.40 2.77 2.90
C TRP A 49 0.31 3.42 1.69
N ALA A 50 -0.29 3.34 0.49
CA ALA A 50 0.26 3.94 -0.72
C ALA A 50 0.59 5.44 -0.57
N PRO A 51 -0.35 6.32 -0.15
CA PRO A 51 -0.04 7.73 0.06
C PRO A 51 1.06 7.95 1.11
N THR A 52 1.09 7.14 2.18
CA THR A 52 2.15 7.25 3.20
C THR A 52 3.53 6.96 2.62
N PHE A 53 3.67 5.85 1.89
CA PHE A 53 4.95 5.46 1.29
C PHE A 53 5.40 6.43 0.19
N LEU A 54 4.47 6.94 -0.63
CA LEU A 54 4.79 7.92 -1.67
C LEU A 54 5.18 9.30 -1.10
N ILE A 55 4.54 9.74 -0.02
CA ILE A 55 4.94 10.97 0.68
C ILE A 55 6.33 10.79 1.31
N LEU A 56 6.58 9.63 1.92
CA LEU A 56 7.87 9.33 2.54
C LEU A 56 8.99 9.22 1.50
N SER A 57 8.73 8.58 0.35
CA SER A 57 9.70 8.50 -0.75
C SER A 57 10.12 9.87 -1.24
N ASN A 58 9.14 10.77 -1.42
CA ASN A 58 9.39 12.13 -1.88
C ASN A 58 10.18 12.94 -0.83
N ARG A 59 9.82 12.83 0.45
CA ARG A 59 10.52 13.52 1.54
C ARG A 59 11.98 13.07 1.66
N ILE A 60 12.22 11.76 1.56
CA ILE A 60 13.58 11.20 1.62
C ILE A 60 14.39 11.61 0.39
N ALA A 61 13.78 11.63 -0.80
CA ALA A 61 14.44 12.12 -2.02
C ALA A 61 14.94 13.55 -1.85
N ARG A 62 14.08 14.45 -1.38
CA ARG A 62 14.42 15.86 -1.12
C ARG A 62 15.53 16.02 -0.08
N TYR A 63 15.47 15.27 1.03
CA TYR A 63 16.51 15.29 2.06
C TYR A 63 17.89 14.84 1.57
N VAL A 64 17.92 14.00 0.53
CA VAL A 64 19.16 13.54 -0.12
C VAL A 64 19.65 14.51 -1.18
N GLU A 65 18.76 15.32 -1.77
CA GLU A 65 19.10 16.37 -2.73
C GLU A 65 19.64 17.64 -2.04
N GLU A 66 19.11 17.98 -0.86
CA GLU A 66 19.53 19.14 -0.07
C GLU A 66 20.84 18.89 0.73
N ARG A 67 21.41 17.68 0.66
CA ARG A 67 22.72 17.31 1.25
C ARG A 67 23.76 17.03 0.18
#